data_AF-A0A4S2TDA5-F1
#
_entry.id   AF-A0A4S2TDA5-F1
#
_cell.length_a   1.000
_cell.length_b   1.000
_cell.length_c   1.000
_cell.angle_alpha   90.00
_cell.angle_beta   90.00
_cell.angle_gamma   90.00
#
_symmetry.space_group_name_H-M   'P 1'
#
loop_
_entity.id
_entity.type
_entity.pdbx_description
1 polymer ?
#
loop_
_entity_poly.entity_id
_entity_poly.type
_entity_poly.pdbx_seq_one_letter_code
_entity_poly.pdbx_strand_id
1 'polypeptide(L)'
;MTDFPPSADTAYINAPHVQEETEELLRLRRAGRISDRDWLLRHAALTDRQARGADPADSKVQTALQRSVDKLIAFDTANATTAGPLAADDPAWAADPRGYIRQEYALWAARNTRP
;
A
#
# COMPACT_ATOMS: atom_id res chain seq x y z
N MET A 1 -19.51 8.27 -10.17
CA MET A 1 -19.08 7.90 -8.80
C MET A 1 -17.81 7.09 -8.94
N THR A 2 -16.69 7.56 -8.40
CA THR A 2 -15.53 6.69 -8.19
C THR A 2 -15.88 5.76 -7.03
N ASP A 3 -15.96 4.46 -7.29
CA ASP A 3 -16.09 3.47 -6.21
C ASP A 3 -14.87 3.59 -5.29
N PHE A 4 -15.13 3.88 -4.02
CA PHE A 4 -14.12 3.91 -2.96
C PHE A 4 -14.31 2.70 -2.06
N PRO A 5 -13.22 2.03 -1.65
CA PRO A 5 -11.82 2.24 -2.05
C PRO A 5 -11.53 1.87 -3.52
N PRO A 6 -10.48 2.43 -4.15
CA PRO A 6 -10.15 2.09 -5.54
C PRO A 6 -9.81 0.61 -5.67
N SER A 7 -10.25 0.00 -6.79
CA SER A 7 -9.87 -1.37 -7.13
C SER A 7 -8.35 -1.50 -7.28
N ALA A 8 -7.84 -2.72 -7.16
CA ALA A 8 -6.41 -2.98 -7.33
C ALA A 8 -5.92 -2.58 -8.74
N ASP A 9 -6.73 -2.77 -9.78
CA ASP A 9 -6.37 -2.38 -11.15
C ASP A 9 -6.26 -0.87 -11.29
N THR A 10 -7.19 -0.11 -10.69
CA THR A 10 -7.13 1.36 -10.69
C THR A 10 -5.96 1.87 -9.86
N ALA A 11 -5.74 1.32 -8.66
CA ALA A 11 -4.69 1.80 -7.76
C ALA A 11 -3.27 1.53 -8.28
N TYR A 12 -3.08 0.45 -9.03
CA TYR A 12 -1.77 0.00 -9.50
C TYR A 12 -1.52 0.17 -11.00
N ILE A 13 -2.39 0.90 -11.71
CA ILE A 13 -2.30 1.07 -13.18
C ILE A 13 -0.93 1.58 -13.65
N ASN A 14 -0.29 2.45 -12.86
CA ASN A 14 1.02 3.03 -13.15
C ASN A 14 2.12 2.51 -12.21
N ALA A 15 1.86 1.44 -11.47
CA ALA A 15 2.83 0.92 -10.52
C ALA A 15 4.01 0.24 -11.27
N PRO A 16 5.27 0.43 -10.84
CA PRO A 16 6.42 -0.25 -11.43
C PRO A 16 6.28 -1.78 -11.34
N HIS A 17 7.02 -2.52 -12.16
CA HIS A 17 7.01 -3.98 -12.08
C HIS A 17 7.45 -4.44 -10.67
N VAL A 18 6.90 -5.56 -10.18
CA VAL A 18 7.13 -6.06 -8.80
C VAL A 18 8.62 -6.19 -8.47
N GLN A 19 9.40 -6.72 -9.42
CA GLN A 19 10.86 -6.88 -9.25
C GLN A 19 11.58 -5.53 -9.14
N GLU A 20 11.27 -4.58 -10.02
CA GLU A 20 11.87 -3.24 -10.04
C GLU A 20 11.56 -2.47 -8.75
N GLU A 21 10.30 -2.52 -8.30
CA GLU A 21 9.89 -1.88 -7.05
C GLU A 21 10.60 -2.51 -5.85
N THR A 22 10.77 -3.84 -5.84
CA THR A 22 11.48 -4.54 -4.76
C THR A 22 12.93 -4.05 -4.65
N GLU A 23 13.64 -4.01 -5.77
CA GLU A 23 15.03 -3.57 -5.83
C GLU A 23 15.17 -2.10 -5.43
N GLU A 24 14.30 -1.23 -5.96
CA GLU A 24 14.30 0.19 -5.66
C GLU A 24 14.01 0.47 -4.18
N LEU A 25 13.01 -0.19 -3.61
CA LEU A 25 12.70 -0.06 -2.18
C LEU A 25 13.89 -0.44 -1.32
N LEU A 26 14.52 -1.60 -1.58
CA LEU A 26 15.69 -2.04 -0.82
C LEU A 26 16.86 -1.06 -0.96
N ARG A 27 17.08 -0.53 -2.16
CA ARG A 27 18.12 0.47 -2.44
C ARG A 27 17.88 1.75 -1.65
N LEU A 28 16.66 2.29 -1.71
CA LEU A 28 16.28 3.52 -0.99
C LEU A 28 16.37 3.35 0.53
N ARG A 29 15.91 2.20 1.06
CA ARG A 29 15.96 1.91 2.50
C ARG A 29 17.39 1.82 3.00
N ARG A 30 18.27 1.10 2.29
CA ARG A 30 19.70 0.99 2.64
C ARG A 30 20.42 2.34 2.60
N ALA A 31 20.05 3.19 1.63
CA ALA A 31 20.62 4.53 1.50
C ALA A 31 20.01 5.56 2.49
N GLY A 32 18.99 5.20 3.28
CA GLY A 32 18.27 6.16 4.12
C GLY A 32 17.52 7.24 3.35
N ARG A 33 17.11 6.96 2.09
CA ARG A 33 16.52 7.92 1.15
C ARG A 33 15.01 7.77 0.96
N ILE A 34 14.34 7.08 1.88
CA ILE A 34 12.89 6.90 1.91
C ILE A 34 12.40 7.14 3.33
N SER A 35 11.29 7.86 3.47
CA SER A 35 10.65 8.06 4.76
C SER A 35 10.10 6.73 5.28
N ASP A 36 9.91 6.60 6.59
CA ASP A 36 9.28 5.40 7.16
C ASP A 36 7.87 5.20 6.61
N ARG A 37 7.11 6.29 6.43
CA ARG A 37 5.76 6.23 5.86
C ARG A 37 5.77 5.70 4.42
N ASP A 38 6.59 6.29 3.54
CA ASP A 38 6.64 5.87 2.13
C ASP A 38 7.13 4.43 2.00
N TRP A 39 8.07 4.02 2.87
CA TRP A 39 8.50 2.63 2.94
C TRP A 39 7.35 1.71 3.32
N LEU A 40 6.62 2.00 4.41
CA LEU A 40 5.48 1.20 4.85
C LEU A 40 4.40 1.09 3.76
N LEU A 41 4.04 2.23 3.15
CA LEU A 41 3.02 2.30 2.11
C LEU A 41 3.42 1.47 0.87
N ARG A 42 4.61 1.73 0.32
CA ARG A 42 5.05 1.06 -0.90
C ARG A 42 5.32 -0.42 -0.68
N HIS A 43 5.83 -0.80 0.49
CA HIS A 43 5.98 -2.21 0.87
C HIS A 43 4.62 -2.92 0.98
N ALA A 44 3.63 -2.27 1.59
CA ALA A 44 2.28 -2.81 1.70
C ALA A 44 1.62 -2.98 0.31
N ALA A 45 1.76 -1.99 -0.57
CA ALA A 45 1.28 -2.05 -1.96
C ALA A 45 1.99 -3.13 -2.79
N LEU A 46 3.30 -3.32 -2.60
CA LEU A 46 4.04 -4.42 -3.20
C LEU A 46 3.50 -5.78 -2.75
N THR A 47 3.24 -5.92 -1.44
CA THR A 47 2.71 -7.16 -0.86
C THR A 47 1.30 -7.46 -1.36
N ASP A 48 0.41 -6.46 -1.46
CA ASP A 48 -0.95 -6.63 -2.01
C ASP A 48 -0.90 -7.08 -3.48
N ARG A 49 0.00 -6.52 -4.28
CA ARG A 49 0.21 -6.92 -5.69
C ARG A 49 0.74 -8.35 -5.81
N GLN A 50 1.70 -8.75 -4.98
CA GLN A 50 2.21 -10.12 -4.95
C GLN A 50 1.11 -11.12 -4.55
N ALA A 51 0.23 -10.73 -3.61
CA ALA A 51 -0.88 -11.55 -3.17
C ALA A 51 -1.94 -11.79 -4.26
N ARG A 52 -1.97 -11.00 -5.34
CA ARG A 52 -2.87 -11.23 -6.49
C ARG A 52 -2.42 -12.41 -7.37
N GLY A 53 -1.12 -12.68 -7.42
CA GLY A 53 -0.55 -13.81 -8.16
C GLY A 53 -0.33 -15.06 -7.31
N ALA A 54 -0.52 -14.96 -6.01
CA ALA A 54 -0.35 -16.06 -5.07
C ALA A 54 -1.62 -16.91 -4.96
N ASP A 55 -1.44 -18.19 -4.61
CA ASP A 55 -2.54 -19.05 -4.21
C ASP A 55 -3.26 -18.42 -2.99
N PRO A 56 -4.60 -18.21 -3.04
CA PRO A 56 -5.35 -17.74 -1.88
C PRO A 56 -5.19 -18.63 -0.63
N ALA A 57 -4.83 -19.90 -0.78
CA ALA A 57 -4.54 -20.82 0.32
C ALA A 57 -3.15 -20.60 0.95
N ASP A 58 -2.29 -19.75 0.36
CA ASP A 58 -1.01 -19.38 0.96
C ASP A 58 -1.20 -18.42 2.14
N SER A 59 -1.33 -19.02 3.33
CA SER A 59 -1.50 -18.31 4.59
C SER A 59 -0.33 -17.38 4.94
N LYS A 60 0.88 -17.60 4.41
CA LYS A 60 2.03 -16.73 4.68
C LYS A 60 1.85 -15.39 3.99
N VAL A 61 1.42 -15.42 2.73
CA VAL A 61 1.17 -14.21 1.94
C VAL A 61 0.04 -13.40 2.54
N GLN A 62 -1.06 -14.06 2.95
CA GLN A 62 -2.18 -13.37 3.61
C GLN A 62 -1.76 -12.74 4.94
N THR A 63 -0.98 -13.46 5.75
CA THR A 63 -0.47 -12.94 7.03
C THR A 63 0.47 -11.76 6.84
N ALA A 64 1.38 -11.83 5.84
CA ALA A 64 2.31 -10.75 5.54
C ALA A 64 1.57 -9.49 5.07
N LEU A 65 0.51 -9.66 4.26
CA LEU A 65 -0.33 -8.58 3.80
C LEU A 65 -1.06 -7.91 4.97
N GLN A 66 -1.74 -8.70 5.82
CA GLN A 66 -2.45 -8.16 6.98
C GLN A 66 -1.50 -7.36 7.89
N ARG A 67 -0.32 -7.91 8.20
CA ARG A 67 0.69 -7.21 9.00
C ARG A 67 1.17 -5.91 8.37
N SER A 68 1.20 -5.83 7.04
CA SER A 68 1.61 -4.62 6.33
C SER A 68 0.52 -3.55 6.38
N VAL A 69 -0.75 -3.94 6.23
CA VAL A 69 -1.91 -3.05 6.44
C VAL A 69 -1.89 -2.50 7.87
N ASP A 70 -1.81 -3.38 8.87
CA ASP A 70 -1.90 -3.02 10.28
C ASP A 70 -0.80 -2.01 10.67
N LYS A 71 0.43 -2.24 10.20
CA LYS A 71 1.56 -1.32 10.45
C LYS A 71 1.34 0.04 9.82
N LEU A 72 0.80 0.08 8.59
CA LEU A 72 0.54 1.34 7.90
C LEU A 72 -0.58 2.12 8.59
N ILE A 73 -1.70 1.46 8.93
CA ILE A 73 -2.81 2.08 9.68
C ILE A 73 -2.31 2.59 11.03
N ALA A 74 -1.60 1.76 11.80
CA ALA A 74 -1.08 2.19 13.11
C ALA A 74 -0.13 3.40 12.99
N PHE A 75 0.74 3.42 11.98
CA PHE A 75 1.62 4.55 11.71
C PHE A 75 0.81 5.81 11.36
N ASP A 76 -0.14 5.70 10.44
CA ASP A 76 -0.92 6.84 9.96
C ASP A 76 -1.86 7.40 11.02
N THR A 77 -2.47 6.55 11.84
CA THR A 77 -3.27 6.97 13.00
C THR A 77 -2.42 7.70 14.03
N ALA A 78 -1.23 7.17 14.36
CA ALA A 78 -0.35 7.77 15.37
C ALA A 78 0.24 9.12 14.91
N ASN A 79 0.41 9.33 13.61
CA ASN A 79 1.06 10.52 13.05
C ASN A 79 0.11 11.45 12.29
N ALA A 80 -1.18 11.13 12.20
CA ALA A 80 -2.18 11.84 11.40
C ALA A 80 -1.74 12.06 9.94
N THR A 81 -1.20 11.01 9.30
CA THR A 81 -0.60 11.09 7.95
C THR A 81 -1.45 10.52 6.82
N THR A 82 -2.69 10.09 7.09
CA THR A 82 -3.63 9.64 6.04
C THR A 82 -3.84 10.73 5.00
N ALA A 83 -3.72 10.38 3.71
CA ALA A 83 -3.83 11.32 2.61
C ALA A 83 -5.18 11.25 1.88
N GLY A 84 -5.86 10.10 1.94
CA GLY A 84 -7.11 9.88 1.22
C GLY A 84 -8.37 10.24 2.00
N PRO A 85 -9.52 10.12 1.32
CA PRO A 85 -10.80 10.61 1.84
C PRO A 85 -11.35 9.78 3.01
N LEU A 86 -11.03 8.49 3.08
CA LEU A 86 -11.40 7.64 4.21
C LEU A 86 -10.22 7.60 5.19
N ALA A 87 -10.48 7.95 6.45
CA ALA A 87 -9.49 8.02 7.52
C ALA A 87 -8.96 6.63 7.90
N ALA A 88 -7.81 6.54 8.56
CA ALA A 88 -7.21 5.25 8.94
C ALA A 88 -8.06 4.42 9.93
N ASP A 89 -8.97 5.05 10.66
CA ASP A 89 -9.91 4.42 11.60
C ASP A 89 -11.30 4.18 11.01
N ASP A 90 -11.48 4.42 9.70
CA ASP A 90 -12.76 4.22 9.03
C ASP A 90 -13.19 2.73 9.09
N PRO A 91 -14.45 2.43 9.47
CA PRO A 91 -14.94 1.06 9.59
C PRO A 91 -14.93 0.28 8.26
N ALA A 92 -14.84 0.95 7.10
CA ALA A 92 -14.70 0.30 5.80
C ALA A 92 -13.48 -0.66 5.74
N TRP A 93 -12.42 -0.37 6.51
CA TRP A 93 -11.20 -1.18 6.52
C TRP A 93 -11.36 -2.50 7.27
N ALA A 94 -12.39 -2.66 8.10
CA ALA A 94 -12.71 -3.96 8.68
C ALA A 94 -13.21 -4.96 7.63
N ALA A 95 -13.93 -4.48 6.60
CA ALA A 95 -14.45 -5.30 5.52
C ALA A 95 -13.44 -5.46 4.37
N ASP A 96 -12.68 -4.41 4.04
CA ASP A 96 -11.59 -4.46 3.05
C ASP A 96 -10.33 -3.75 3.57
N PRO A 97 -9.48 -4.43 4.36
CA PRO A 97 -8.23 -3.85 4.87
C PRO A 97 -7.28 -3.41 3.74
N ARG A 98 -7.33 -4.09 2.59
CA ARG A 98 -6.47 -3.81 1.43
C ARG A 98 -6.89 -2.53 0.73
N GLY A 99 -8.17 -2.16 0.86
CA GLY A 99 -8.72 -0.89 0.37
C GLY A 99 -7.95 0.33 0.88
N TYR A 100 -7.52 0.30 2.15
CA TYR A 100 -6.70 1.37 2.73
C TYR A 100 -5.36 1.54 1.99
N ILE A 101 -4.64 0.44 1.75
CA ILE A 101 -3.37 0.45 0.99
C ILE A 101 -3.59 1.07 -0.39
N ARG A 102 -4.63 0.62 -1.10
CA ARG A 102 -4.92 1.03 -2.48
C ARG A 102 -5.26 2.50 -2.56
N GLN A 103 -6.05 3.02 -1.63
CA GLN A 103 -6.35 4.46 -1.53
C GLN A 103 -5.07 5.27 -1.38
N GLU A 104 -4.27 4.95 -0.35
CA GLU A 104 -3.08 5.71 -0.02
C GLU A 104 -2.03 5.60 -1.13
N TYR A 105 -1.88 4.42 -1.74
CA TYR A 105 -0.94 4.21 -2.83
C TYR A 105 -1.34 4.97 -4.10
N ALA A 106 -2.61 4.94 -4.49
CA ALA A 106 -3.09 5.67 -5.66
C ALA A 106 -2.80 7.18 -5.56
N LEU A 107 -3.01 7.75 -4.38
CA LEU A 107 -2.72 9.16 -4.10
C LEU A 107 -1.23 9.46 -4.05
N TRP A 108 -0.43 8.58 -3.44
CA TRP A 108 1.02 8.69 -3.44
C TRP A 108 1.58 8.62 -4.87
N ALA A 109 1.13 7.66 -5.68
CA ALA A 109 1.58 7.49 -7.05
C ALA A 109 1.23 8.72 -7.90
N ALA A 110 0.00 9.23 -7.80
CA ALA A 110 -0.41 10.43 -8.52
C ALA A 110 0.44 11.67 -8.19
N ARG A 111 0.95 11.78 -6.96
CA ARG A 111 1.84 12.88 -6.53
C ARG A 111 3.30 12.70 -6.96
N ASN A 112 3.73 11.46 -7.18
CA ASN A 112 5.14 11.11 -7.43
C ASN A 112 5.42 10.62 -8.86
N THR A 113 4.38 10.49 -9.69
CA THR A 113 4.56 10.27 -11.12
C THR A 113 5.12 11.57 -11.71
N ARG A 114 6.41 11.59 -12.05
CA ARG A 114 6.96 12.71 -12.85
C ARG A 114 6.34 12.68 -14.25
N PRO A 115 6.01 13.85 -14.85
CA PRO A 115 5.65 13.92 -16.26
C PRO A 115 6.80 13.43 -17.16
#